data_AF-A0A8H4Y938-F1
#
_entry.id   AF-A0A8H4Y938-F1
#
_cell.length_a   1.000
_cell.length_b   1.000
_cell.length_c   1.000
_cell.angle_alpha   90.00
_cell.angle_beta   90.00
_cell.angle_gamma   90.00
#
_symmetry.space_group_name_H-M   'P 1'
#
loop_
_entity.id
_entity.type
_entity.pdbx_description
1 polymer ?
#
loop_
_entity_poly.entity_id
_entity_poly.type
_entity_poly.pdbx_seq_one_letter_code
_entity_poly.pdbx_strand_id
1 'polypeptide(L)'
;MSSQAAKAASNVVSLAKKQTLQSTGLWEAFRRLLAIDPERSNGVPLNPHFRNPPPGANPPLEYDDPVTLPAGDIADNPYWKRDVRRNYPQLSVVDQSQFAKLLTGLQ
;
A
#
# COMPACT_ATOMS: atom_id res chain seq x y z
N MET A 1 -16.29 13.52 28.92
CA MET A 1 -15.75 12.45 28.06
C MET A 1 -14.24 12.45 28.22
N SER A 2 -13.62 11.34 28.59
CA SER A 2 -12.15 11.26 28.69
C SER A 2 -11.51 11.44 27.31
N SER A 3 -10.28 11.96 27.25
CA SER A 3 -9.53 12.17 25.99
C SER A 3 -9.40 10.89 25.14
N GLN A 4 -9.40 9.72 25.80
CA GLN A 4 -9.39 8.41 25.16
C GLN A 4 -10.71 8.06 24.48
N ALA A 5 -11.86 8.42 25.07
CA ALA A 5 -13.17 8.20 24.44
C ALA A 5 -13.34 9.07 23.18
N ALA A 6 -12.85 10.31 23.20
CA ALA A 6 -12.86 11.19 22.02
C ALA A 6 -11.95 10.67 20.89
N LYS A 7 -10.79 10.11 21.23
CA LYS A 7 -9.85 9.51 20.26
C LYS A 7 -10.35 8.17 19.69
N ALA A 8 -11.16 7.42 20.43
CA ALA A 8 -11.83 6.23 19.94
C ALA A 8 -12.97 6.58 18.97
N ALA A 9 -13.74 7.62 19.28
CA ALA A 9 -14.85 8.08 18.44
C ALA A 9 -14.41 8.62 17.06
N SER A 10 -13.18 9.13 16.92
CA SER A 10 -12.68 9.67 15.65
C SER A 10 -12.52 8.60 14.55
N ASN A 11 -12.42 7.33 14.91
CA ASN A 11 -12.25 6.20 13.96
C ASN A 11 -13.55 5.39 13.77
N VAL A 12 -14.67 5.82 14.35
CA VAL A 12 -15.94 5.12 14.22
C VAL A 12 -16.52 5.38 12.84
N VAL A 13 -16.56 4.33 12.02
CA VAL A 13 -17.18 4.37 10.69
C VAL A 13 -18.56 3.74 10.77
N SER A 14 -19.54 4.44 10.19
CA SER A 14 -20.91 3.95 10.11
C SER A 14 -21.01 2.60 9.39
N LEU A 15 -21.84 1.69 9.91
CA LEU A 15 -22.11 0.37 9.36
C LEU A 15 -22.60 0.41 7.91
N ALA A 16 -23.37 1.44 7.55
CA ALA A 16 -23.84 1.65 6.17
C ALA A 16 -22.69 1.91 5.18
N LYS A 17 -21.51 2.33 5.66
CA LYS A 17 -20.30 2.53 4.84
C LYS A 17 -19.44 1.28 4.75
N LYS A 18 -19.82 0.17 5.40
CA LYS A 18 -19.08 -1.09 5.42
C LYS A 18 -19.67 -2.06 4.42
N GLN A 19 -18.83 -2.60 3.53
CA GLN A 19 -19.22 -3.54 2.48
C GLN A 19 -19.46 -4.95 3.03
N THR A 20 -20.45 -5.07 3.91
CA THR A 20 -20.81 -6.32 4.60
C THR A 20 -22.33 -6.48 4.64
N LEU A 21 -22.80 -7.72 4.63
CA LEU A 21 -24.22 -8.05 4.73
C LEU A 21 -24.81 -7.51 6.03
N GLN A 22 -25.94 -6.82 5.97
CA GLN A 22 -26.60 -6.22 7.14
C GLN A 22 -27.94 -6.89 7.44
N SER A 23 -28.37 -6.74 8.70
CA SER A 23 -29.76 -6.97 9.07
C SER A 23 -30.65 -5.87 8.47
N THR A 24 -31.93 -6.16 8.26
CA THR A 24 -32.90 -5.20 7.70
C THR A 24 -34.20 -5.20 8.51
N GLY A 25 -34.97 -4.11 8.40
CA GLY A 25 -36.28 -3.97 9.05
C GLY A 25 -36.21 -4.09 10.58
N LEU A 26 -37.16 -4.83 11.17
CA LEU A 26 -37.26 -5.03 12.62
C LEU A 26 -36.00 -5.67 13.23
N TRP A 27 -35.32 -6.54 12.47
CA TRP A 27 -34.11 -7.21 12.95
C TRP A 27 -32.92 -6.25 13.09
N GLU A 28 -32.84 -5.22 12.25
CA GLU A 28 -31.82 -4.18 12.40
C GLU A 28 -32.06 -3.30 13.64
N ALA A 29 -33.33 -2.98 13.93
CA ALA A 29 -33.68 -2.25 15.14
C ALA A 29 -33.33 -3.05 16.41
N PHE A 30 -33.64 -4.35 16.42
CA PHE A 30 -33.26 -5.26 17.51
C PHE A 30 -31.75 -5.38 17.67
N ARG A 31 -31.00 -5.57 16.57
CA ARG A 31 -29.54 -5.62 16.58
C ARG A 31 -28.93 -4.35 17.16
N ARG A 32 -29.41 -3.17 16.76
CA ARG A 32 -28.92 -1.88 17.27
C ARG A 32 -29.19 -1.68 18.76
N LEU A 33 -30.30 -2.21 19.26
CA LEU A 33 -30.65 -2.12 20.68
C LEU A 33 -29.78 -3.02 21.56
N LEU A 34 -29.45 -4.23 21.10
CA LEU A 34 -28.75 -5.23 21.91
C LEU A 34 -27.24 -5.33 21.64
N ALA A 35 -26.73 -4.77 20.55
CA ALA A 35 -25.30 -4.78 20.27
C ALA A 35 -24.55 -3.81 21.19
N ILE A 36 -23.43 -4.30 21.76
CA ILE A 36 -22.49 -3.47 22.55
C ILE A 36 -21.93 -2.33 21.69
N ASP A 37 -21.66 -2.61 20.42
CA ASP A 37 -21.26 -1.63 19.41
C ASP A 37 -22.16 -1.77 18.17
N PRO A 38 -23.18 -0.90 18.01
CA PRO A 38 -24.09 -0.93 16.87
C PRO A 38 -23.41 -0.67 15.53
N GLU A 39 -22.22 -0.05 15.52
CA GLU A 39 -21.46 0.22 14.29
C GLU A 39 -20.57 -0.97 13.89
N ARG A 40 -20.42 -1.99 14.72
CA ARG A 40 -19.66 -3.22 14.38
C ARG A 40 -20.41 -4.07 13.34
N SER A 41 -19.68 -4.52 12.31
CA SER A 41 -20.22 -5.41 11.27
C SER A 41 -20.08 -6.89 11.65
N ASN A 42 -20.79 -7.76 10.93
CA ASN A 42 -20.70 -9.22 11.04
C ASN A 42 -19.50 -9.83 10.28
N GLY A 43 -18.80 -9.04 9.47
CA GLY A 43 -17.66 -9.49 8.67
C GLY A 43 -18.01 -10.36 7.46
N VAL A 44 -19.30 -10.51 7.11
CA VAL A 44 -19.74 -11.27 5.94
C VAL A 44 -19.76 -10.36 4.71
N PRO A 45 -18.92 -10.58 3.68
CA PRO A 45 -18.91 -9.73 2.48
C PRO A 45 -20.22 -9.81 1.69
N LEU A 46 -20.50 -8.78 0.89
CA LEU A 46 -21.64 -8.79 -0.03
C LEU A 46 -21.33 -9.63 -1.28
N ASN A 47 -21.99 -10.78 -1.45
CA ASN A 47 -21.78 -11.69 -2.58
C ASN A 47 -21.83 -11.01 -3.96
N PRO A 48 -22.72 -10.03 -4.24
CA PRO A 48 -22.76 -9.39 -5.56
C PRO A 48 -21.53 -8.56 -5.90
N HIS A 49 -20.77 -8.09 -4.91
CA HIS A 49 -19.65 -7.16 -5.08
C HIS A 49 -18.29 -7.77 -4.73
N PHE A 50 -18.25 -8.68 -3.76
CA PHE A 50 -17.00 -9.25 -3.30
C PHE A 50 -16.55 -10.32 -4.29
N ARG A 51 -15.43 -10.04 -5.00
CA ARG A 51 -14.81 -10.97 -5.96
C ARG A 51 -15.78 -11.39 -7.08
N ASN A 52 -16.65 -10.48 -7.47
CA ASN A 52 -17.59 -10.64 -8.57
C ASN A 52 -17.51 -9.40 -9.46
N PRO A 53 -17.04 -9.52 -10.72
CA PRO A 53 -16.69 -10.75 -11.42
C PRO A 53 -15.47 -11.48 -10.80
N PRO A 54 -15.37 -12.81 -10.96
CA PRO A 54 -14.21 -13.56 -10.50
C PRO A 54 -12.95 -13.10 -11.25
N PRO A 55 -11.74 -13.21 -10.67
CA PRO A 55 -10.52 -12.70 -11.31
C PRO A 55 -10.26 -13.23 -12.74
N GLY A 56 -10.70 -14.44 -13.05
CA GLY A 56 -10.55 -15.06 -14.38
C GLY A 56 -11.64 -14.71 -15.38
N ALA A 57 -12.62 -13.86 -15.04
CA ALA A 57 -13.64 -13.41 -15.97
C ALA A 57 -13.20 -12.17 -16.79
N ASN A 58 -12.06 -11.56 -16.45
CA ASN A 58 -11.48 -10.52 -17.29
C ASN A 58 -11.03 -11.13 -18.63
N PRO A 59 -11.29 -10.46 -19.77
CA PRO A 59 -10.76 -10.87 -21.06
C PRO A 59 -9.23 -11.07 -21.00
N PRO A 60 -8.70 -12.21 -21.48
CA PRO A 60 -7.29 -12.55 -21.28
C PRO A 60 -6.31 -11.64 -22.03
N LEU A 61 -6.79 -10.87 -23.02
CA LEU A 61 -5.99 -9.98 -23.86
C LEU A 61 -6.23 -8.49 -23.57
N GLU A 62 -6.97 -8.16 -22.50
CA GLU A 62 -7.23 -6.76 -22.14
C GLU A 62 -6.04 -6.10 -21.41
N TYR A 63 -5.18 -6.91 -20.79
CA TYR A 63 -4.04 -6.40 -20.03
C TYR A 63 -2.80 -6.29 -20.90
N ASP A 64 -2.28 -5.08 -21.02
CA ASP A 64 -0.96 -4.79 -21.55
C ASP A 64 0.00 -4.43 -20.41
N ASP A 65 1.20 -4.98 -20.44
CA ASP A 65 2.26 -4.67 -19.47
C ASP A 65 2.62 -3.17 -19.56
N PRO A 66 2.45 -2.38 -18.48
CA PRO A 66 2.77 -0.98 -18.52
C PRO A 66 4.29 -0.77 -18.59
N VAL A 67 4.71 0.16 -19.43
CA VAL A 67 6.10 0.62 -19.52
C VAL A 67 6.20 2.11 -19.19
N THR A 68 7.25 2.52 -18.49
CA THR A 68 7.48 3.93 -18.13
C THR A 68 8.41 4.59 -19.13
N LEU A 69 8.12 5.81 -19.57
CA LEU A 69 9.10 6.64 -20.29
C LEU A 69 10.10 7.27 -19.29
N PRO A 70 11.42 7.27 -19.59
CA PRO A 70 12.06 6.89 -20.85
C PRO A 70 12.43 5.39 -21.00
N ALA A 71 12.20 4.55 -19.99
CA ALA A 71 12.64 3.16 -19.99
C ALA A 71 12.01 2.26 -21.07
N GLY A 72 10.80 2.60 -21.57
CA GLY A 72 10.13 1.90 -22.67
C GLY A 72 10.49 2.40 -24.07
N ASP A 73 11.35 3.42 -24.21
CA ASP A 73 11.74 3.94 -25.53
C ASP A 73 12.62 2.93 -26.30
N ILE A 74 12.38 2.82 -27.61
CA ILE A 74 13.02 1.87 -28.53
C ILE A 74 14.28 2.49 -29.17
N ALA A 75 14.34 3.82 -29.31
CA ALA A 75 15.42 4.50 -30.03
C ALA A 75 16.54 4.97 -29.10
N ASP A 76 16.25 5.87 -28.16
CA ASP A 76 17.27 6.61 -27.39
C ASP A 76 17.55 6.00 -26.02
N ASN A 77 17.40 4.68 -25.91
CA ASN A 77 17.39 3.97 -24.64
C ASN A 77 18.45 2.83 -24.63
N PRO A 78 19.76 3.13 -24.64
CA PRO A 78 20.82 2.12 -24.50
C PRO A 78 21.00 1.62 -23.05
N TYR A 79 21.14 0.30 -22.84
CA TYR A 79 21.15 -0.32 -21.49
C TYR A 79 22.22 0.23 -20.54
N TRP A 80 23.43 0.51 -21.03
CA TRP A 80 24.53 0.99 -20.19
C TRP A 80 24.27 2.36 -19.53
N LYS A 81 23.38 3.20 -20.10
CA LYS A 81 22.96 4.47 -19.47
C LYS A 81 21.98 4.27 -18.31
N ARG A 82 21.24 3.15 -18.29
CA ARG A 82 20.26 2.81 -17.25
C ARG A 82 20.75 1.75 -16.26
N ASP A 83 21.98 1.25 -16.43
CA ASP A 83 22.53 0.17 -15.61
C ASP A 83 22.95 0.70 -14.22
N VAL A 84 21.98 0.88 -13.34
CA VAL A 84 22.19 1.26 -11.93
C VAL A 84 22.89 0.16 -11.13
N ARG A 85 22.80 -1.11 -11.57
CA ARG A 85 23.43 -2.24 -10.89
C ARG A 85 24.96 -2.15 -10.98
N ARG A 86 25.49 -1.67 -12.12
CA ARG A 86 26.94 -1.52 -12.32
C ARG A 86 27.45 -0.12 -12.01
N ASN A 87 26.58 0.89 -12.03
CA ASN A 87 26.93 2.26 -11.67
C ASN A 87 26.75 2.55 -10.16
N TYR A 88 27.21 1.63 -9.31
CA TYR A 88 27.16 1.80 -7.86
C TYR A 88 28.39 2.61 -7.40
N PRO A 89 28.26 3.44 -6.34
CA PRO A 89 29.39 4.15 -5.79
C PRO A 89 30.43 3.17 -5.22
N GLN A 90 31.70 3.38 -5.54
CA GLN A 90 32.78 2.57 -4.98
C GLN A 90 32.91 2.81 -3.48
N LEU A 91 33.20 1.74 -2.74
CA LEU A 91 33.48 1.84 -1.31
C LEU A 91 34.83 2.55 -1.11
N SER A 92 34.80 3.70 -0.45
CA SER A 92 36.01 4.41 -0.01
C SER A 92 36.41 3.90 1.37
N VAL A 93 37.56 3.21 1.44
CA VAL A 93 38.15 2.74 2.70
C VAL A 93 39.47 3.47 2.89
N VAL A 94 39.62 4.10 4.07
CA VAL A 94 40.82 4.86 4.43
C VAL A 94 41.53 4.16 5.59
N ASP A 95 42.79 3.82 5.40
CA ASP A 95 43.64 3.29 6.47
C ASP A 95 44.31 4.41 7.27
N GLN A 96 44.94 4.04 8.39
CA GLN A 96 45.61 5.02 9.27
C GLN A 96 46.73 5.79 8.56
N SER A 97 47.46 5.15 7.64
CA SER A 97 48.57 5.79 6.92
C SER A 97 48.05 6.79 5.89
N GLN A 98 46.98 6.45 5.17
CA GLN A 98 46.29 7.32 4.23
C GLN A 98 45.67 8.52 4.96
N PHE A 99 45.06 8.30 6.13
CA PHE A 99 44.52 9.37 6.96
C PHE A 99 45.61 10.30 7.49
N ALA A 100 46.73 9.77 7.99
CA ALA A 100 47.86 10.56 8.46
C ALA A 100 48.45 11.43 7.34
N LYS A 101 48.61 10.88 6.13
CA LYS A 101 49.08 11.63 4.95
C LYS A 101 48.13 12.77 4.57
N LEU A 102 46.82 12.54 4.63
CA LEU A 102 45.81 13.58 4.40
C LEU A 102 45.89 14.71 5.45
N LEU A 103 46.26 14.38 6.69
CA LEU A 103 46.39 15.36 7.78
C LEU A 103 47.67 16.20 7.69
N THR A 104 48.79 15.60 7.26
CA THR A 104 50.12 16.24 7.27
C THR A 104 50.58 16.78 5.93
N GLY A 105 49.90 16.44 4.83
CA GLY A 105 50.22 16.92 3.47
C GLY A 105 51.52 16.37 2.87
N LEU A 106 52.10 15.34 3.48
CA LEU A 106 53.33 14.69 3.01
C LEU A 106 52.98 13.45 2.18
N GLN A 107 53.47 13.42 0.95
CA GLN A 107 53.18 12.40 -0.06
C GLN A 107 53.98 11.12 0.16
#